data_AF-A0A7C3FAI1-F1
#
_entry.id   AF-A0A7C3FAI1-F1
#
_cell.length_a   1.000
_cell.length_b   1.000
_cell.length_c   1.000
_cell.angle_alpha   90.00
_cell.angle_beta   90.00
_cell.angle_gamma   90.00
#
_symmetry.space_group_name_H-M   'P 1'
#
loop_
_entity.id
_entity.type
_entity.pdbx_description
1 polymer ?
#
loop_
_entity_poly.entity_id
_entity_poly.type
_entity_poly.pdbx_seq_one_letter_code
_entity_poly.pdbx_strand_id
1 'polypeptide(L)'
;MANNKNINKLIEFLSLSINQNLKTASELCKWIRCSSPVQKDILKAKECIETATYTLNETREQLRGIPQKEFGFLSQSEIDKIAERASSLMPDDPSLHYHCSEAFTIAVGEHFFGQVDDRIRRMTTGFAGGIGGTHDEMCGALFGGVLIIGAIYGRARSNEDDEISYKKSVIYKEQFIKEFNGTLCQELKDTGYGSDGTQPCSVLVGKAVKVFFKSLMLE
;
A
#
# COMPACT_ATOMS: atom_id res chain seq x y z
N MET A 1 11.18 -10.55 -15.04
CA MET A 1 9.98 -11.26 -14.56
C MET A 1 8.83 -10.86 -15.47
N ALA A 2 8.09 -11.83 -16.02
CA ALA A 2 7.16 -11.60 -17.11
C ALA A 2 5.99 -10.69 -16.71
N ASN A 3 5.66 -9.75 -17.59
CA ASN A 3 4.54 -8.81 -17.56
C ASN A 3 3.24 -9.52 -17.13
N ASN A 4 2.96 -9.54 -15.82
CA ASN A 4 1.86 -10.27 -15.19
C ASN A 4 0.56 -9.47 -15.27
N LYS A 5 0.28 -8.93 -16.47
CA LYS A 5 -0.87 -8.06 -16.73
C LYS A 5 -1.97 -8.78 -17.51
N ASN A 6 -1.83 -10.06 -17.85
CA ASN A 6 -2.84 -10.77 -18.63
C ASN A 6 -3.97 -11.30 -17.72
N ILE A 7 -5.18 -10.73 -17.86
CA ILE A 7 -6.37 -11.10 -17.10
C ILE A 7 -6.68 -12.60 -17.25
N ASN A 8 -6.57 -13.15 -18.46
CA ASN A 8 -6.89 -14.56 -18.69
C ASN A 8 -5.93 -15.48 -17.94
N LYS A 9 -4.63 -15.15 -17.89
CA LYS A 9 -3.66 -15.89 -17.08
C LYS A 9 -3.99 -15.82 -15.59
N LEU A 10 -4.43 -14.65 -15.11
CA LEU A 10 -4.87 -14.49 -13.73
C LEU A 10 -6.14 -15.33 -13.45
N ILE A 11 -7.15 -15.29 -14.33
CA ILE A 11 -8.37 -16.09 -14.20
C ILE A 11 -8.06 -17.60 -14.16
N GLU A 12 -7.13 -18.06 -15.00
CA GLU A 12 -6.66 -19.45 -15.00
C GLU A 12 -5.98 -19.80 -13.67
N PHE A 13 -5.05 -18.96 -13.21
CA PHE A 13 -4.39 -19.12 -11.92
C PHE A 13 -5.37 -19.17 -10.74
N LEU A 14 -6.36 -18.26 -10.72
CA LEU A 14 -7.42 -18.24 -9.71
C LEU A 14 -8.23 -19.53 -9.73
N SER A 15 -8.55 -20.06 -10.91
CA SER A 15 -9.31 -21.30 -11.06
C SER A 15 -8.55 -22.51 -10.52
N LEU A 16 -7.25 -22.61 -10.79
CA LEU A 16 -6.39 -23.65 -10.23
C LEU A 16 -6.29 -23.54 -8.71
N SER A 17 -6.12 -22.32 -8.20
CA SER A 17 -5.98 -22.04 -6.77
C SER A 17 -7.26 -22.37 -5.99
N ILE A 18 -8.44 -21.96 -6.50
CA ILE A 18 -9.75 -22.29 -5.91
C ILE A 18 -9.93 -23.81 -5.81
N ASN A 19 -9.65 -24.54 -6.90
CA ASN A 19 -9.77 -26.00 -6.91
C ASN A 19 -8.83 -26.67 -5.92
N GLN A 20 -7.59 -26.20 -5.80
CA GLN A 20 -6.64 -26.72 -4.84
C GLN A 20 -7.07 -26.43 -3.39
N ASN A 21 -7.55 -25.22 -3.12
CA ASN A 21 -8.02 -24.82 -1.79
C ASN A 21 -9.21 -25.67 -1.32
N LEU A 22 -10.20 -25.90 -2.20
CA LEU A 22 -11.35 -26.77 -1.89
C LEU A 22 -10.92 -28.20 -1.54
N LYS A 23 -9.94 -28.76 -2.27
CA LYS A 23 -9.37 -30.07 -1.96
C LYS A 23 -8.68 -30.06 -0.59
N THR A 24 -7.83 -29.06 -0.34
CA THR A 24 -7.12 -28.93 0.94
C THR A 24 -8.09 -28.79 2.11
N ALA A 25 -9.11 -27.95 2.01
CA ALA A 25 -10.12 -27.77 3.06
C ALA A 25 -10.91 -29.06 3.33
N SER A 26 -11.29 -29.80 2.28
CA SER A 26 -11.96 -31.09 2.38
C SER A 26 -11.09 -32.14 3.09
N GLU A 27 -9.79 -32.20 2.77
CA GLU A 27 -8.86 -33.10 3.46
C GLU A 27 -8.69 -32.73 4.93
N LEU A 28 -8.50 -31.44 5.27
CA LEU A 28 -8.36 -30.99 6.66
C LEU A 28 -9.59 -31.37 7.51
N CYS A 29 -10.79 -31.32 6.93
CA CYS A 29 -12.03 -31.66 7.62
C CYS A 29 -12.05 -33.11 8.14
N LYS A 30 -11.35 -34.05 7.47
CA LYS A 30 -11.30 -35.48 7.85
C LYS A 30 -10.50 -35.72 9.13
N TRP A 31 -9.68 -34.76 9.56
CA TRP A 31 -8.80 -34.86 10.73
C TRP A 31 -9.42 -34.29 12.01
N ILE A 32 -10.62 -33.69 11.93
CA ILE A 32 -11.32 -33.11 13.07
C ILE A 32 -12.21 -34.17 13.70
N ARG A 33 -11.96 -34.53 14.98
CA ARG A 33 -12.70 -35.60 15.69
C ARG A 33 -13.17 -35.20 17.08
N CYS A 34 -12.29 -34.60 17.88
CA CYS A 34 -12.55 -34.18 19.26
C CYS A 34 -11.66 -32.97 19.58
N SER A 35 -12.27 -31.82 19.87
CA SER A 35 -11.71 -30.44 19.89
C SER A 35 -10.44 -30.20 20.75
N SER A 36 -9.34 -30.88 20.45
CA SER A 36 -8.02 -30.64 21.04
C SER A 36 -7.42 -29.33 20.50
N PRO A 37 -6.43 -28.71 21.18
CA PRO A 37 -5.81 -27.49 20.70
C PRO A 37 -5.31 -27.57 19.25
N VAL A 38 -4.60 -28.65 18.89
CA VAL A 38 -4.12 -28.85 17.51
C VAL A 38 -5.28 -29.01 16.51
N GLN A 39 -6.36 -29.71 16.89
CA GLN A 39 -7.53 -29.82 16.02
C GLN A 39 -8.28 -28.49 15.85
N LYS A 40 -8.22 -27.59 16.85
CA LYS A 40 -8.73 -26.22 16.71
C LYS A 40 -7.91 -25.41 15.72
N ASP A 41 -6.58 -25.57 15.70
CA ASP A 41 -5.72 -24.92 14.71
C ASP A 41 -5.98 -25.47 13.30
N ILE A 42 -6.22 -26.78 13.15
CA ILE A 42 -6.63 -27.40 11.88
C ILE A 42 -7.97 -26.81 11.40
N LEU A 43 -8.95 -26.70 12.31
CA LEU A 43 -10.25 -26.09 11.98
C LEU A 43 -10.08 -24.63 11.55
N LYS A 44 -9.29 -23.85 12.28
CA LYS A 44 -9.01 -22.45 11.92
C LYS A 44 -8.32 -22.34 10.56
N ALA A 45 -7.34 -23.20 10.27
CA ALA A 45 -6.68 -23.23 8.97
C ALA A 45 -7.68 -23.54 7.83
N LYS A 46 -8.57 -24.52 8.05
CA LYS A 46 -9.65 -24.83 7.11
C LYS A 46 -10.55 -23.60 6.86
N GLU A 47 -11.06 -22.97 7.92
CA GLU A 47 -11.94 -21.79 7.82
C GLU A 47 -11.27 -20.62 7.08
N CYS A 48 -9.97 -20.40 7.32
CA CYS A 48 -9.18 -19.42 6.59
C CYS A 48 -9.09 -19.76 5.09
N ILE A 49 -8.87 -21.04 4.74
CA ILE A 49 -8.84 -21.50 3.34
C ILE A 49 -10.20 -21.33 2.68
N GLU A 50 -11.30 -21.64 3.37
CA GLU A 50 -12.66 -21.48 2.85
C GLU A 50 -12.99 -20.00 2.59
N THR A 51 -12.64 -19.12 3.53
CA THR A 51 -12.81 -17.68 3.38
C THR A 51 -11.98 -17.15 2.22
N ALA A 52 -10.71 -17.54 2.12
CA ALA A 52 -9.86 -17.18 0.99
C ALA A 52 -10.45 -17.68 -0.34
N THR A 53 -10.97 -18.91 -0.37
CA THR A 53 -11.60 -19.49 -1.57
C THR A 53 -12.81 -18.70 -2.02
N TYR A 54 -13.66 -18.29 -1.08
CA TYR A 54 -14.83 -17.44 -1.37
C TYR A 54 -14.39 -16.11 -1.99
N THR A 55 -13.42 -15.42 -1.37
CA THR A 55 -12.87 -14.16 -1.90
C THR A 55 -12.28 -14.34 -3.31
N LEU A 56 -11.46 -15.37 -3.52
CA LEU A 56 -10.86 -15.65 -4.84
C LEU A 56 -11.93 -15.93 -5.91
N ASN A 57 -13.02 -16.59 -5.55
CA ASN A 57 -14.11 -16.86 -6.49
C ASN A 57 -14.85 -15.59 -6.89
N GLU A 58 -15.23 -14.75 -5.92
CA GLU A 58 -15.84 -13.44 -6.19
C GLU A 58 -14.93 -12.56 -7.06
N THR A 59 -13.63 -12.49 -6.75
CA THR A 59 -12.65 -11.77 -7.56
C THR A 59 -12.59 -12.32 -8.99
N ARG A 60 -12.57 -13.64 -9.17
CA ARG A 60 -12.53 -14.27 -10.49
C ARG A 60 -13.77 -13.92 -11.32
N GLU A 61 -14.96 -13.91 -10.72
CA GLU A 61 -16.19 -13.54 -11.42
C GLU A 61 -16.19 -12.06 -11.82
N GLN A 62 -15.72 -11.17 -10.96
CA GLN A 62 -15.56 -9.75 -11.28
C GLN A 62 -14.58 -9.54 -12.46
N LEU A 63 -13.47 -10.27 -12.50
CA LEU A 63 -12.46 -10.16 -13.56
C LEU A 63 -13.00 -10.50 -14.96
N ARG A 64 -14.00 -11.39 -15.07
CA ARG A 64 -14.61 -11.73 -16.37
C ARG A 64 -15.31 -10.54 -17.05
N GLY A 65 -15.69 -9.52 -16.28
CA GLY A 65 -16.33 -8.30 -16.77
C GLY A 65 -15.36 -7.17 -17.09
N ILE A 66 -14.06 -7.29 -16.78
CA ILE A 66 -13.08 -6.20 -16.90
C ILE A 66 -12.32 -6.32 -18.24
N PRO A 67 -12.31 -5.28 -19.08
CA PRO A 67 -11.48 -5.26 -20.28
C PRO A 67 -9.97 -5.36 -19.95
N GLN A 68 -9.23 -6.16 -20.72
CA GLN A 68 -7.78 -6.34 -20.57
C GLN A 68 -6.98 -5.03 -20.48
N LYS A 69 -7.41 -3.99 -21.19
CA LYS A 69 -6.79 -2.66 -21.21
C LYS A 69 -6.97 -1.85 -19.92
N GLU A 70 -7.94 -2.21 -19.08
CA GLU A 70 -8.30 -1.50 -17.84
C GLU A 70 -7.73 -2.19 -16.59
N PHE A 71 -7.35 -3.46 -16.68
CA PHE A 71 -6.84 -4.20 -15.53
C PHE A 71 -5.46 -3.74 -15.07
N GLY A 72 -5.34 -3.47 -13.76
CA GLY A 72 -4.10 -3.02 -13.13
C GLY A 72 -3.79 -1.54 -13.37
N PHE A 73 -4.71 -0.76 -13.95
CA PHE A 73 -4.58 0.67 -14.15
C PHE A 73 -5.56 1.43 -13.26
N LEU A 74 -5.04 2.38 -12.49
CA LEU A 74 -5.87 3.46 -11.95
C LEU A 74 -5.98 4.55 -12.99
N SER A 75 -7.18 5.09 -13.16
CA SER A 75 -7.37 6.29 -13.97
C SER A 75 -6.66 7.49 -13.32
N GLN A 76 -6.27 8.46 -14.14
CA GLN A 76 -5.68 9.71 -13.63
C GLN A 76 -6.62 10.41 -12.63
N SER A 77 -7.94 10.36 -12.89
CA SER A 77 -8.94 10.92 -11.98
C SER A 77 -8.97 10.26 -10.61
N GLU A 78 -8.76 8.94 -10.53
CA GLU A 78 -8.68 8.25 -9.24
C GLU A 78 -7.39 8.61 -8.49
N ILE A 79 -6.26 8.65 -9.19
CA ILE A 79 -4.98 9.09 -8.60
C ILE A 79 -5.10 10.53 -8.07
N ASP A 80 -5.75 11.41 -8.83
CA ASP A 80 -5.98 12.79 -8.44
C ASP A 80 -6.86 12.89 -7.17
N LYS A 81 -7.93 12.08 -7.06
CA LYS A 81 -8.74 12.02 -5.84
C LYS A 81 -7.95 11.58 -4.61
N ILE A 82 -7.05 10.61 -4.75
CA ILE A 82 -6.22 10.13 -3.62
C ILE A 82 -5.19 11.22 -3.25
N ALA A 83 -4.62 11.90 -4.24
CA ALA A 83 -3.71 13.03 -4.01
C ALA A 83 -4.42 14.20 -3.30
N GLU A 84 -5.62 14.57 -3.75
CA GLU A 84 -6.47 15.59 -3.12
C GLU A 84 -6.86 15.19 -1.70
N ARG A 85 -7.18 13.92 -1.46
CA ARG A 85 -7.41 13.39 -0.12
C ARG A 85 -6.18 13.58 0.77
N ALA A 86 -4.99 13.27 0.28
CA ALA A 86 -3.76 13.45 1.04
C ALA A 86 -3.49 14.93 1.37
N SER A 87 -3.71 15.84 0.41
CA SER A 87 -3.57 17.29 0.64
C SER A 87 -4.61 17.84 1.62
N SER A 88 -5.87 17.41 1.50
CA SER A 88 -6.97 17.89 2.36
C SER A 88 -6.89 17.41 3.82
N LEU A 89 -6.09 16.39 4.10
CA LEU A 89 -5.77 15.96 5.47
C LEU A 89 -4.83 16.94 6.19
N MET A 90 -4.30 17.93 5.48
CA MET A 90 -3.37 18.93 6.00
C MET A 90 -3.96 20.36 5.89
N PRO A 91 -5.16 20.64 6.44
CA PRO A 91 -5.74 21.98 6.40
C PRO A 91 -4.90 22.98 7.19
N ASP A 92 -5.14 24.27 6.97
CA ASP A 92 -4.44 25.35 7.69
C ASP A 92 -4.75 25.37 9.20
N ASP A 93 -5.90 24.83 9.62
CA ASP A 93 -6.27 24.68 11.02
C ASP A 93 -5.38 23.63 11.72
N PRO A 94 -4.49 24.02 12.65
CA PRO A 94 -3.57 23.10 13.30
C PRO A 94 -4.26 22.00 14.13
N SER A 95 -5.51 22.23 14.58
CA SER A 95 -6.27 21.23 15.35
C SER A 95 -6.80 20.08 14.51
N LEU A 96 -6.85 20.26 13.18
CA LEU A 96 -7.32 19.29 12.20
C LEU A 96 -6.19 18.83 11.25
N HIS A 97 -4.96 19.31 11.47
CA HIS A 97 -3.82 19.10 10.59
C HIS A 97 -3.09 17.80 10.89
N TYR A 98 -3.17 16.83 9.96
CA TYR A 98 -2.25 15.71 9.95
C TYR A 98 -0.91 16.12 9.35
N HIS A 99 0.18 15.53 9.84
CA HIS A 99 1.50 15.76 9.29
C HIS A 99 1.72 15.03 7.96
N CYS A 100 2.75 15.42 7.20
CA CYS A 100 3.02 14.86 5.87
C CYS A 100 3.19 13.33 5.84
N SER A 101 3.80 12.73 6.87
CA SER A 101 3.92 11.27 7.01
C SER A 101 2.57 10.59 7.29
N GLU A 102 1.73 11.22 8.09
CA GLU A 102 0.39 10.72 8.45
C GLU A 102 -0.56 10.85 7.27
N ALA A 103 -0.67 12.06 6.70
CA ALA A 103 -1.58 12.37 5.60
C ALA A 103 -1.34 11.49 4.37
N PHE A 104 -0.07 11.29 3.99
CA PHE A 104 0.28 10.35 2.92
C PHE A 104 -0.16 8.93 3.27
N THR A 105 0.24 8.43 4.46
CA THR A 105 -0.03 7.05 4.88
C THR A 105 -1.52 6.78 4.98
N ILE A 106 -2.31 7.74 5.47
CA ILE A 106 -3.77 7.64 5.56
C ILE A 106 -4.36 7.58 4.16
N ALA A 107 -4.09 8.55 3.29
CA ALA A 107 -4.73 8.62 1.98
C ALA A 107 -4.39 7.41 1.08
N VAL A 108 -3.11 7.03 1.03
CA VAL A 108 -2.67 5.90 0.19
C VAL A 108 -3.00 4.57 0.86
N GLY A 109 -2.82 4.45 2.17
CA GLY A 109 -3.21 3.26 2.92
C GLY A 109 -4.71 2.99 2.83
N GLU A 110 -5.54 4.04 2.92
CA GLU A 110 -7.01 3.93 2.77
C GLU A 110 -7.42 3.40 1.40
N HIS A 111 -6.66 3.76 0.37
CA HIS A 111 -6.89 3.24 -0.97
C HIS A 111 -6.61 1.73 -1.08
N PHE A 112 -5.50 1.24 -0.52
CA PHE A 112 -5.11 -0.18 -0.65
C PHE A 112 -5.80 -1.11 0.35
N PHE A 113 -6.03 -0.64 1.57
CA PHE A 113 -6.34 -1.50 2.71
C PHE A 113 -7.68 -1.17 3.39
N GLY A 114 -8.41 -0.19 2.86
CA GLY A 114 -9.54 0.41 3.60
C GLY A 114 -9.02 1.16 4.83
N GLN A 115 -9.81 1.26 5.89
CA GLN A 115 -9.45 2.12 7.02
C GLN A 115 -8.03 1.84 7.57
N VAL A 116 -7.20 2.88 7.62
CA VAL A 116 -5.93 2.85 8.36
C VAL A 116 -6.24 3.01 9.84
N ASP A 117 -5.85 2.02 10.65
CA ASP A 117 -6.14 2.04 12.07
C ASP A 117 -5.28 3.05 12.84
N ASP A 118 -5.76 3.49 14.00
CA ASP A 118 -5.11 4.56 14.76
C ASP A 118 -3.72 4.20 15.28
N ARG A 119 -3.37 2.91 15.38
CA ARG A 119 -2.01 2.50 15.76
C ARG A 119 -1.04 2.88 14.64
N ILE A 120 -1.39 2.58 13.39
CA ILE A 120 -0.56 2.95 12.24
C ILE A 120 -0.45 4.47 12.15
N ARG A 121 -1.56 5.20 12.30
CA ARG A 121 -1.56 6.67 12.31
C ARG A 121 -0.58 7.23 13.35
N ARG A 122 -0.65 6.77 14.60
CA ARG A 122 0.29 7.20 15.66
C ARG A 122 1.74 6.78 15.41
N MET A 123 1.96 5.64 14.76
CA MET A 123 3.31 5.18 14.43
C MET A 123 3.99 6.07 13.39
N THR A 124 3.23 6.75 12.52
CA THR A 124 3.80 7.62 11.49
C THR A 124 4.00 9.07 11.93
N THR A 125 3.44 9.49 13.07
CA THR A 125 3.56 10.85 13.63
C THR A 125 5.02 11.27 13.81
N GLY A 126 5.85 10.39 14.37
CA GLY A 126 7.26 10.72 14.68
C GLY A 126 8.12 11.05 13.46
N PHE A 127 7.65 10.74 12.24
CA PHE A 127 8.36 11.03 10.99
C PHE A 127 8.05 12.42 10.43
N ALA A 128 7.11 13.15 11.04
CA ALA A 128 6.72 14.50 10.65
C ALA A 128 7.91 15.47 10.69
N GLY A 129 7.98 16.38 9.72
CA GLY A 129 9.05 17.37 9.65
C GLY A 129 10.46 16.75 9.53
N GLY A 130 10.56 15.52 9.03
CA GLY A 130 11.82 14.78 8.93
C GLY A 130 12.33 14.36 10.30
N ILE A 131 11.55 13.50 10.98
CA ILE A 131 11.86 12.83 12.27
C ILE A 131 11.53 13.61 13.56
N GLY A 132 10.49 14.43 13.53
CA GLY A 132 10.04 15.18 14.72
C GLY A 132 10.46 16.63 14.64
N GLY A 133 10.46 17.18 13.43
CA GLY A 133 10.65 18.61 13.18
C GLY A 133 12.10 19.08 13.17
N THR A 134 13.09 18.18 13.15
CA THR A 134 14.50 18.58 13.02
C THR A 134 14.82 19.04 11.60
N HIS A 135 14.11 18.50 10.61
CA HIS A 135 14.31 18.68 9.16
C HIS A 135 15.56 18.01 8.58
N ASP A 136 16.35 17.34 9.40
CA ASP A 136 17.64 16.75 9.01
C ASP A 136 17.50 15.47 8.18
N GLU A 137 16.33 14.84 8.24
CA GLU A 137 16.09 13.50 7.70
C GLU A 137 14.99 13.48 6.64
N MET A 138 14.75 12.30 6.09
CA MET A 138 13.85 12.11 4.95
C MET A 138 12.45 12.73 5.13
N CYS A 139 11.90 13.27 4.05
CA CYS A 139 10.54 13.80 4.00
C CYS A 139 9.50 12.75 4.45
N GLY A 140 8.55 13.16 5.29
CA GLY A 140 7.48 12.29 5.78
C GLY A 140 6.64 11.66 4.68
N ALA A 141 6.42 12.35 3.55
CA ALA A 141 5.69 11.79 2.40
C ALA A 141 6.45 10.64 1.73
N LEU A 142 7.77 10.79 1.55
CA LEU A 142 8.63 9.74 1.04
C LEU A 142 8.66 8.54 1.99
N PHE A 143 8.75 8.80 3.30
CA PHE A 143 8.67 7.76 4.32
C PHE A 143 7.33 6.99 4.23
N GLY A 144 6.21 7.71 4.15
CA GLY A 144 4.88 7.11 4.01
C GLY A 144 4.77 6.21 2.77
N GLY A 145 5.33 6.61 1.64
CA GLY A 145 5.34 5.74 0.45
C GLY A 145 6.19 4.49 0.62
N VAL A 146 7.37 4.60 1.22
CA VAL A 146 8.20 3.42 1.54
C VAL A 146 7.47 2.49 2.51
N LEU A 147 6.77 3.04 3.51
CA LEU A 147 5.95 2.28 4.45
C LEU A 147 4.83 1.50 3.75
N ILE A 148 4.08 2.13 2.84
CA ILE A 148 3.03 1.46 2.08
C ILE A 148 3.61 0.40 1.14
N ILE A 149 4.76 0.65 0.50
CA ILE A 149 5.45 -0.38 -0.30
C ILE A 149 5.81 -1.61 0.55
N GLY A 150 6.27 -1.39 1.78
CA GLY A 150 6.49 -2.46 2.75
C GLY A 150 5.20 -3.22 3.10
N ALA A 151 4.07 -2.51 3.24
CA ALA A 151 2.78 -3.14 3.51
C ALA A 151 2.24 -3.99 2.33
N ILE A 152 2.56 -3.62 1.08
CA ILE A 152 2.11 -4.35 -0.12
C ILE A 152 3.05 -5.51 -0.48
N TYR A 153 4.37 -5.28 -0.43
CA TYR A 153 5.38 -6.19 -1.00
C TYR A 153 6.40 -6.70 0.01
N GLY A 154 6.34 -6.23 1.26
CA GLY A 154 7.27 -6.63 2.31
C GLY A 154 6.96 -8.02 2.89
N ARG A 155 7.83 -8.45 3.79
CA ARG A 155 7.74 -9.73 4.50
C ARG A 155 7.09 -9.59 5.87
N ALA A 156 6.25 -10.55 6.24
CA ALA A 156 5.69 -10.72 7.59
C ALA A 156 6.49 -11.75 8.42
N ARG A 157 7.33 -12.56 7.77
CA ARG A 157 8.20 -13.57 8.39
C ARG A 157 9.63 -13.49 7.87
N SER A 158 10.59 -13.96 8.67
CA SER A 158 12.01 -13.79 8.37
C SER A 158 12.48 -14.60 7.16
N ASN A 159 11.74 -15.63 6.76
CA ASN A 159 12.05 -16.56 5.67
C ASN A 159 11.35 -16.21 4.34
N GLU A 160 10.56 -15.14 4.30
CA GLU A 160 9.92 -14.65 3.08
C GLU A 160 10.88 -13.71 2.32
N ASP A 161 10.78 -13.72 0.99
CA ASP A 161 11.54 -12.84 0.11
C ASP A 161 11.07 -11.38 0.24
N ASP A 162 12.00 -10.43 0.22
CA ASP A 162 11.76 -8.98 0.30
C ASP A 162 12.31 -8.18 -0.90
N GLU A 163 12.82 -8.86 -1.94
CA GLU A 163 13.46 -8.22 -3.10
C GLU A 163 12.52 -7.23 -3.81
N ILE A 164 11.24 -7.59 -3.98
CA ILE A 164 10.25 -6.72 -4.64
C ILE A 164 10.04 -5.43 -3.83
N SER A 165 9.97 -5.52 -2.50
CA SER A 165 9.81 -4.36 -1.62
C SER A 165 11.00 -3.41 -1.80
N TYR A 166 12.24 -3.93 -1.74
CA TYR A 166 13.44 -3.12 -1.92
C TYR A 166 13.47 -2.44 -3.28
N LYS A 167 13.19 -3.20 -4.35
CA LYS A 167 13.18 -2.66 -5.71
C LYS A 167 12.15 -1.53 -5.86
N LYS A 168 10.92 -1.74 -5.37
CA LYS A 168 9.86 -0.73 -5.44
C LYS A 168 10.17 0.51 -4.60
N SER A 169 10.78 0.35 -3.41
CA SER A 169 11.22 1.47 -2.58
C SER A 169 12.32 2.28 -3.27
N VAL A 170 13.28 1.63 -3.93
CA VAL A 170 14.33 2.32 -4.72
C VAL A 170 13.70 3.09 -5.87
N ILE A 171 12.83 2.47 -6.66
CA ILE A 171 12.14 3.12 -7.78
C ILE A 171 11.36 4.34 -7.29
N TYR A 172 10.59 4.21 -6.20
CA TYR A 172 9.83 5.33 -5.66
C TYR A 172 10.73 6.48 -5.20
N LYS A 173 11.81 6.17 -4.46
CA LYS A 173 12.80 7.17 -4.05
C LYS A 173 13.41 7.89 -5.25
N GLU A 174 13.78 7.17 -6.30
CA GLU A 174 14.36 7.79 -7.51
C GLU A 174 13.38 8.68 -8.25
N GLN A 175 12.11 8.28 -8.37
CA GLN A 175 11.09 9.12 -8.99
C GLN A 175 10.76 10.33 -8.10
N PHE A 176 10.82 10.17 -6.78
CA PHE A 176 10.67 11.26 -5.82
C PHE A 176 11.79 12.29 -6.00
N ILE A 177 13.06 11.85 -6.09
CA ILE A 177 14.20 12.74 -6.36
C ILE A 177 14.02 13.48 -7.69
N LYS A 178 13.56 12.79 -8.75
CA LYS A 178 13.31 13.44 -10.05
C LYS A 178 12.24 14.53 -10.00
N GLU A 179 11.24 14.37 -9.15
CA GLU A 179 10.16 15.36 -9.00
C GLU A 179 10.57 16.52 -8.08
N PHE A 180 11.27 16.24 -6.98
CA PHE A 180 11.47 17.20 -5.89
C PHE A 180 12.92 17.65 -5.69
N ASN A 181 13.88 17.09 -6.44
CA ASN A 181 15.32 17.38 -6.35
C ASN A 181 15.95 17.14 -4.96
N GLY A 182 15.32 16.31 -4.12
CA GLY A 182 15.83 16.01 -2.79
C GLY A 182 15.03 14.89 -2.12
N THR A 183 15.55 14.42 -0.99
CA THR A 183 14.83 13.47 -0.12
C THR A 183 14.74 13.95 1.31
N LEU A 184 15.69 14.77 1.77
CA LEU A 184 15.69 15.31 3.12
C LEU A 184 14.66 16.43 3.24
N CYS A 185 14.01 16.53 4.39
CA CYS A 185 12.98 17.53 4.61
C CYS A 185 13.53 18.95 4.39
N GLN A 186 14.75 19.24 4.85
CA GLN A 186 15.38 20.54 4.65
C GLN A 186 15.69 20.83 3.17
N GLU A 187 16.20 19.86 2.41
CA GLU A 187 16.43 20.03 0.96
C GLU A 187 15.15 20.46 0.23
N LEU A 188 14.02 19.83 0.58
CA LEU A 188 12.73 20.18 -0.02
C LEU A 188 12.26 21.57 0.43
N LYS A 189 12.51 21.94 1.69
CA LYS A 189 12.22 23.28 2.19
C LYS A 189 13.01 24.36 1.44
N ASP A 190 14.27 24.09 1.12
CA ASP A 190 15.14 25.00 0.38
C ASP A 190 14.65 25.23 -1.07
N THR A 191 13.85 24.31 -1.62
CA THR A 191 13.17 24.50 -2.92
C THR A 191 11.87 25.30 -2.85
N GLY A 192 11.44 25.72 -1.66
CA GLY A 192 10.23 26.51 -1.42
C GLY A 192 9.04 25.73 -0.88
N TYR A 193 9.21 24.48 -0.48
CA TYR A 193 8.16 23.73 0.24
C TYR A 193 8.16 24.01 1.75
N GLY A 194 7.04 23.78 2.42
CA GLY A 194 6.94 23.87 3.88
C GLY A 194 6.17 25.09 4.38
N SER A 195 6.08 25.21 5.71
CA SER A 195 5.32 26.28 6.39
C SER A 195 5.80 27.68 6.03
N ASP A 196 7.11 27.84 5.83
CA ASP A 196 7.76 29.12 5.54
C ASP A 196 8.07 29.29 4.04
N GLY A 197 7.61 28.34 3.21
CA GLY A 197 7.89 28.28 1.78
C GLY A 197 6.82 28.97 0.92
N THR A 198 7.02 28.94 -0.41
CA THR A 198 6.03 29.40 -1.39
C THR A 198 4.91 28.37 -1.61
N GLN A 199 5.14 27.11 -1.25
CA GLN A 199 4.15 26.03 -1.32
C GLN A 199 4.08 25.26 0.00
N PRO A 200 2.88 25.04 0.56
CA PRO A 200 2.76 24.25 1.78
C PRO A 200 3.08 22.77 1.54
N CYS A 201 3.43 22.04 2.60
CA CYS A 201 3.66 20.59 2.55
C CYS A 201 2.47 19.79 1.98
N SER A 202 1.25 20.31 2.11
CA SER A 202 0.03 19.68 1.56
C SER A 202 0.10 19.52 0.04
N VAL A 203 0.70 20.49 -0.67
CA VAL A 203 0.91 20.42 -2.13
C VAL A 203 1.95 19.36 -2.47
N LEU A 204 3.06 19.32 -1.72
CA LEU A 204 4.11 18.31 -1.88
C LEU A 204 3.56 16.90 -1.68
N VAL A 205 2.78 16.68 -0.62
CA VAL A 205 2.18 15.37 -0.32
C VAL A 205 1.26 14.91 -1.44
N GLY A 206 0.41 15.78 -1.97
CA GLY A 206 -0.45 15.45 -3.11
C GLY A 206 0.36 15.04 -4.35
N LYS A 207 1.43 15.77 -4.68
CA LYS A 207 2.35 15.39 -5.77
C LYS A 207 3.06 14.06 -5.49
N ALA A 208 3.52 13.85 -4.26
CA ALA A 208 4.20 12.62 -3.85
C ALA A 208 3.33 11.38 -4.03
N VAL A 209 2.00 11.49 -3.81
CA VAL A 209 1.03 10.43 -4.10
C VAL A 209 1.00 10.10 -5.60
N LYS A 210 0.98 11.10 -6.48
CA LYS A 210 1.00 10.87 -7.93
C LYS A 210 2.29 10.17 -8.36
N VAL A 211 3.43 10.62 -7.83
CA VAL A 211 4.74 9.99 -8.04
C VAL A 211 4.74 8.54 -7.55
N PHE A 212 4.13 8.27 -6.40
CA PHE A 212 4.02 6.93 -5.84
C PHE A 212 3.28 5.97 -6.78
N PHE A 213 2.08 6.31 -7.24
CA PHE A 213 1.32 5.45 -8.16
C PHE A 213 2.02 5.27 -9.50
N LYS A 214 2.66 6.32 -10.04
CA LYS A 214 3.51 6.21 -11.23
C LYS A 214 4.65 5.21 -11.01
N SER A 215 5.29 5.25 -9.83
CA SER A 215 6.41 4.37 -9.48
C SER A 215 6.00 2.91 -9.39
N LEU A 216 4.81 2.61 -8.88
CA LEU A 216 4.29 1.24 -8.82
C LEU A 216 4.16 0.59 -10.20
N MET A 217 3.95 1.39 -11.25
CA MET A 217 3.79 0.91 -12.63
C MET A 217 5.10 0.63 -13.36
N LEU A 218 6.25 1.02 -12.78
CA LEU A 218 7.58 0.80 -13.35
C LEU A 218 8.15 -0.56 -12.90
N GLU A 219 8.98 -1.18 -13.75
CA GLU A 219 9.59 -2.49 -13.48
C GLU A 219 10.92 -2.40 -12.75
#